data_AF-A0A2B9DNB5-F1
#
_entry.id   AF-A0A2B9DNB5-F1
#
_cell.length_a   1.000
_cell.length_b   1.000
_cell.length_c   1.000
_cell.angle_alpha   90.00
_cell.angle_beta   90.00
_cell.angle_gamma   90.00
#
_symmetry.space_group_name_H-M   'P 1'
#
loop_
_entity.id
_entity.type
_entity.pdbx_description
1 polymer ?
#
loop_
_entity_poly.entity_id
_entity_poly.type
_entity_poly.pdbx_seq_one_letter_code
_entity_poly.pdbx_strand_id
1 'polypeptide(L)'
;ENELVDTGNVEITKVDKENKDALADAVFEIQDEAGQVVAKITTDKKGHAQVTNLSVGTYKLVEVKAPKGYKQLVDPITFQIEKG
;
A
#
# COMPACT_ATOMS: atom_id res chain seq x y z
N GLU A 1 -20.16 23.18 -6.65
CA GLU A 1 -18.87 23.21 -7.34
C GLU A 1 -18.44 21.76 -7.61
N ASN A 2 -17.91 21.46 -8.80
CA ASN A 2 -17.21 20.19 -9.05
C ASN A 2 -15.72 20.46 -8.83
N GLU A 3 -15.21 20.15 -7.65
CA GLU A 3 -13.76 20.09 -7.44
C GLU A 3 -13.21 18.89 -8.23
N LEU A 4 -12.40 19.17 -9.24
CA LEU A 4 -11.50 18.18 -9.80
C LEU A 4 -10.41 17.93 -8.77
N VAL A 5 -10.57 16.85 -8.00
CA VAL A 5 -9.57 16.42 -7.03
C VAL A 5 -8.46 15.73 -7.80
N ASP A 6 -7.23 16.25 -7.72
CA ASP A 6 -6.05 15.56 -8.25
C ASP A 6 -5.84 14.27 -7.45
N THR A 7 -5.80 13.14 -8.14
CA THR A 7 -5.62 11.82 -7.53
C THR A 7 -4.48 11.05 -8.18
N GLY A 8 -3.80 10.21 -7.40
CA GLY A 8 -2.79 9.27 -7.86
C GLY A 8 -3.19 7.81 -7.64
N ASN A 9 -2.44 6.92 -8.30
CA ASN A 9 -2.54 5.48 -8.15
C ASN A 9 -1.25 4.95 -7.53
N VAL A 10 -1.35 3.94 -6.68
CA VAL A 10 -0.19 3.29 -6.06
C VAL A 10 -0.24 1.81 -6.36
N GLU A 11 0.84 1.30 -6.92
CA GLU A 11 1.08 -0.13 -7.12
C GLU A 11 2.09 -0.62 -6.08
N ILE A 12 1.76 -1.74 -5.45
CA ILE A 12 2.56 -2.39 -4.43
C ILE A 12 2.98 -3.75 -4.97
N THR A 13 4.29 -3.99 -4.95
CA THR A 13 4.89 -5.29 -5.28
C THR A 13 5.61 -5.83 -4.06
N LYS A 14 5.08 -6.91 -3.48
CA LYS A 14 5.67 -7.58 -2.34
C LYS A 14 6.50 -8.78 -2.79
N VAL A 15 7.78 -8.72 -2.46
CA VAL A 15 8.75 -9.78 -2.77
C VAL A 15 9.50 -10.24 -1.54
N ASP A 16 10.03 -11.45 -1.62
CA ASP A 16 11.01 -11.99 -0.69
C ASP A 16 12.30 -11.16 -0.73
N LYS A 17 12.93 -10.98 0.44
CA LYS A 17 14.11 -10.15 0.59
C LYS A 17 15.33 -10.76 -0.12
N GLU A 18 15.49 -12.06 -0.03
CA GLU A 18 16.65 -12.82 -0.49
C GLU A 18 16.54 -13.18 -1.97
N ASN A 19 15.46 -13.85 -2.37
CA ASN A 19 15.33 -14.43 -3.70
C ASN A 19 14.45 -13.63 -4.68
N LYS A 20 13.78 -12.57 -4.20
CA LYS A 20 12.86 -11.71 -4.96
C LYS A 20 11.60 -12.41 -5.47
N ASP A 21 11.27 -13.58 -4.93
CA ASP A 21 10.02 -14.27 -5.25
C ASP A 21 8.82 -13.44 -4.82
N ALA A 22 7.77 -13.45 -5.64
CA ALA A 22 6.51 -12.80 -5.36
C ALA A 22 5.82 -13.41 -4.13
N LEU A 23 5.31 -12.57 -3.24
CA LEU A 23 4.64 -13.00 -2.02
C LEU A 23 3.16 -12.63 -2.02
N ALA A 24 2.31 -13.65 -2.04
CA ALA A 24 0.86 -13.52 -2.01
C ALA A 24 0.31 -13.42 -0.58
N ASP A 25 -0.96 -13.00 -0.48
CA ASP A 25 -1.75 -12.96 0.76
C ASP A 25 -1.21 -12.03 1.87
N ALA A 26 -0.25 -11.15 1.57
CA ALA A 26 0.10 -10.03 2.42
C ALA A 26 -1.06 -9.02 2.42
N VAL A 27 -1.48 -8.56 3.60
CA VAL A 27 -2.54 -7.56 3.74
C VAL A 27 -1.92 -6.26 4.22
N PHE A 28 -2.20 -5.19 3.49
CA PHE A 28 -1.77 -3.84 3.82
C PHE A 28 -2.96 -2.92 4.04
N GLU A 29 -2.81 -2.01 4.98
CA GLU A 29 -3.69 -0.87 5.17
C GLU A 29 -2.96 0.39 4.73
N ILE A 30 -3.67 1.24 4.00
CA ILE A 30 -3.20 2.57 3.63
C ILE A 30 -3.87 3.53 4.59
N GLN A 31 -3.05 4.21 5.38
CA GLN A 31 -3.47 5.19 6.36
C GLN A 31 -3.10 6.60 5.88
N ASP A 32 -3.99 7.56 6.05
CA ASP A 32 -3.68 8.97 5.82
C ASP A 32 -2.77 9.54 6.92
N GLU A 33 -2.42 10.82 6.81
CA GLU A 33 -1.61 11.53 7.81
C GLU A 33 -2.25 11.53 9.21
N ALA A 34 -3.58 11.52 9.29
CA ALA A 34 -4.33 11.44 10.54
C ALA A 34 -4.39 10.02 11.13
N GLY A 35 -3.85 9.02 10.42
CA GLY A 35 -3.88 7.61 10.81
C GLY A 35 -5.20 6.90 10.49
N GLN A 36 -6.09 7.51 9.71
CA GLN A 36 -7.33 6.87 9.27
C GLN A 36 -7.04 5.90 8.12
N VAL A 37 -7.60 4.70 8.22
CA VAL A 37 -7.50 3.70 7.15
C VAL A 37 -8.40 4.12 5.99
N VAL A 38 -7.78 4.52 4.88
CA VAL A 38 -8.48 4.95 3.65
C VAL A 38 -8.61 3.81 2.64
N ALA A 39 -7.76 2.79 2.72
CA ALA A 39 -7.85 1.60 1.89
C ALA A 39 -7.24 0.38 2.58
N LYS A 40 -7.71 -0.80 2.18
CA LYS A 40 -7.14 -2.09 2.56
C LYS A 40 -6.96 -2.94 1.32
N ILE A 41 -5.74 -3.40 1.10
CA ILE A 41 -5.33 -4.12 -0.11
C ILE A 41 -4.65 -5.44 0.27
N THR A 42 -4.73 -6.41 -0.62
CA THR A 42 -4.11 -7.74 -0.44
C THR A 42 -3.34 -8.10 -1.69
N THR A 43 -2.11 -8.57 -1.53
CA THR A 43 -1.25 -8.98 -2.65
C THR A 43 -1.78 -10.27 -3.29
N ASP A 44 -1.87 -10.26 -4.60
CA ASP A 44 -2.29 -11.42 -5.40
C ASP A 44 -1.19 -12.49 -5.50
N LYS A 45 -1.43 -13.54 -6.29
CA LYS A 45 -0.47 -14.64 -6.52
C LYS A 45 0.85 -14.20 -7.15
N LYS A 46 0.91 -13.01 -7.75
CA LYS A 46 2.11 -12.40 -8.32
C LYS A 46 2.73 -11.37 -7.37
N GLY A 47 2.24 -11.27 -6.13
CA GLY A 47 2.73 -10.33 -5.14
C GLY A 47 2.27 -8.90 -5.39
N HIS A 48 1.30 -8.68 -6.27
CA HIS A 48 0.85 -7.34 -6.66
C HIS A 48 -0.42 -6.93 -5.93
N ALA A 49 -0.50 -5.67 -5.54
CA ALA A 49 -1.72 -5.02 -5.07
C ALA A 49 -1.76 -3.58 -5.59
N GLN A 50 -2.96 -3.05 -5.78
CA GLN A 50 -3.15 -1.68 -6.26
C GLN A 50 -4.22 -0.95 -5.46
N VAL A 51 -4.03 0.36 -5.35
CA VAL A 51 -5.06 1.31 -4.93
C VAL A 51 -5.10 2.44 -5.97
N THR A 52 -6.31 2.89 -6.28
CA THR A 52 -6.54 3.94 -7.26
C THR A 52 -7.32 5.08 -6.64
N ASN A 53 -7.22 6.27 -7.24
CA ASN A 53 -7.99 7.46 -6.83
C ASN A 53 -7.68 7.93 -5.40
N LEU A 54 -6.43 7.81 -4.95
CA LEU A 54 -5.99 8.45 -3.71
C LEU A 54 -5.74 9.92 -3.97
N SER A 55 -6.34 10.80 -3.17
CA SER A 55 -6.10 12.24 -3.25
C SER A 55 -4.63 12.59 -3.04
N VAL A 56 -4.21 13.77 -3.51
CA VAL A 56 -2.92 14.37 -3.12
C VAL A 56 -2.81 14.43 -1.59
N GLY A 57 -1.70 13.98 -1.05
CA GLY A 57 -1.48 13.90 0.40
C GLY A 57 -0.41 12.90 0.81
N THR A 58 -0.17 12.83 2.12
CA THR A 58 0.79 11.91 2.75
C THR A 58 0.08 10.67 3.29
N TYR A 59 0.65 9.51 3.02
CA TYR A 59 0.09 8.22 3.38
C TYR A 59 1.14 7.29 3.98
N LYS A 60 0.66 6.30 4.72
CA LYS A 60 1.45 5.20 5.28
C LYS A 60 0.90 3.87 4.79
N LEU A 61 1.77 3.02 4.26
CA LEU A 61 1.49 1.63 3.97
C LEU A 61 1.89 0.78 5.18
N VAL A 62 0.90 0.22 5.86
CA VAL A 62 1.07 -0.58 7.07
C VAL A 62 0.78 -2.05 6.75
N GLU A 63 1.76 -2.94 6.93
CA GLU A 63 1.49 -4.38 6.80
C GLU A 63 0.76 -4.86 8.06
N VAL A 64 -0.48 -5.33 7.89
CA VAL A 64 -1.32 -5.83 9.00
C VAL A 64 -1.38 -7.35 9.05
N LYS A 65 -0.98 -8.02 7.97
CA LYS A 65 -0.83 -9.46 7.92
C LYS A 65 0.29 -9.84 6.96
N ALA A 66 1.29 -10.54 7.47
CA ALA A 66 2.34 -11.13 6.66
C ALA A 66 1.86 -12.37 5.90
N PRO A 67 2.48 -12.69 4.75
CA PRO A 67 2.37 -14.00 4.11
C PRO A 67 2.77 -15.13 5.06
N LYS A 68 2.24 -16.33 4.82
CA LYS A 68 2.57 -17.51 5.64
C LYS A 68 4.07 -17.81 5.57
N GLY A 69 4.71 -17.93 6.73
CA GLY A 69 6.15 -18.20 6.84
C GLY A 69 7.04 -16.95 6.83
N TYR A 70 6.45 -15.76 6.69
CA TYR A 70 7.17 -14.48 6.69
C TYR A 70 6.95 -13.70 7.98
N LYS A 71 7.95 -12.91 8.36
CA LYS A 71 7.81 -11.93 9.43
C LYS A 71 7.09 -10.69 8.89
N GLN A 72 6.17 -10.18 9.69
CA GLN A 72 5.49 -8.92 9.39
C GLN A 72 6.46 -7.76 9.46
N LEU A 73 6.31 -6.82 8.54
CA LEU A 73 6.97 -5.54 8.55
C LEU A 73 6.45 -4.73 9.74
N VAL A 74 7.36 -4.35 10.63
CA VAL A 74 7.04 -3.60 11.85
C VAL A 74 6.95 -2.10 11.55
N ASP A 75 7.79 -1.61 10.65
CA ASP A 75 7.88 -0.20 10.31
C ASP A 75 7.02 0.13 9.08
N PRO A 76 6.07 1.07 9.18
CA PRO A 76 5.24 1.47 8.05
C PRO A 76 6.05 2.21 6.99
N ILE A 77 5.68 2.04 5.72
CA ILE A 77 6.32 2.74 4.59
C ILE A 77 5.54 4.03 4.34
N THR A 78 6.18 5.19 4.44
CA THR A 78 5.54 6.48 4.15
C THR A 78 5.75 6.85 2.68
N PHE A 79 4.69 7.33 2.03
CA PHE A 79 4.73 7.83 0.66
C PHE A 79 3.82 9.06 0.50
N GLN A 80 4.09 9.88 -0.51
CA GLN A 80 3.32 11.08 -0.81
C GLN A 80 2.78 11.00 -2.23
N ILE A 81 1.51 11.38 -2.40
CA ILE A 81 0.94 11.66 -3.73
C ILE A 81 1.00 13.15 -3.93
N GLU A 82 1.77 13.57 -4.93
CA GLU A 82 1.96 14.97 -5.28
C GLU A 82 1.13 15.32 -6.52
N LYS A 83 0.72 16.58 -6.59
CA LYS A 83 0.14 17.12 -7.81
C LYS A 83 1.22 17.21 -8.89
N GLY A 84 0.91 16.68 -10.08
CA GLY A 84 1.79 16.74 -11.25
C GLY A 84 1.91 18.13 -11.86
#